data_AF-A0A359AVT8-F1
#
_entry.id   AF-A0A359AVT8-F1
#
_cell.length_a   1.000
_cell.length_b   1.000
_cell.length_c   1.000
_cell.angle_alpha   90.00
_cell.angle_beta   90.00
_cell.angle_gamma   90.00
#
_symmetry.space_group_name_H-M   'P 1'
#
loop_
_entity.id
_entity.type
_entity.pdbx_description
1 polymer ?
#
loop_
_entity_poly.entity_id
_entity_poly.type
_entity_poly.pdbx_seq_one_letter_code
_entity_poly.pdbx_strand_id
1 'polypeptide(L)' 'DIYFRVAFKPVSTILREQKTADIQGDTILFKARGRHDPCVLPRAVPIVEAMAAMTLLDYYLLAKSH' A
#
# COMPACT_ATOMS: atom_id res chain seq x y z
N ASP A 1 7.72 24.01 3.43
CA ASP A 1 6.94 22.82 3.05
C ASP A 1 7.81 21.70 2.55
N ILE A 2 7.35 20.48 2.83
CA ILE A 2 7.94 19.24 2.35
C ILE A 2 6.92 18.61 1.40
N TYR A 3 7.35 18.31 0.18
CA TYR A 3 6.48 17.76 -0.85
C TYR A 3 6.87 16.32 -1.16
N PHE A 4 5.87 15.45 -1.23
CA PHE A 4 6.04 14.05 -1.61
C PHE A 4 5.25 13.73 -2.88
N ARG A 5 5.84 12.92 -3.76
CA ARG A 5 5.13 12.27 -4.86
C ARG A 5 5.30 10.77 -4.67
N VAL A 6 4.18 10.07 -4.47
CA VAL A 6 4.19 8.65 -4.16
C VAL A 6 3.40 7.90 -5.22
N ALA A 7 4.04 6.92 -5.86
CA ALA A 7 3.40 6.04 -6.82
C ALA A 7 2.80 4.83 -6.10
N PHE A 8 1.53 4.55 -6.36
CA PHE A 8 0.87 3.33 -5.91
C PHE A 8 0.59 2.44 -7.11
N LYS A 9 0.97 1.17 -7.01
CA LYS A 9 0.51 0.17 -7.97
C LYS A 9 -1.03 0.05 -7.90
N PRO A 10 -1.69 -0.39 -8.99
CA PRO A 10 -3.08 -0.78 -8.93
C PRO A 10 -3.34 -1.87 -7.87
N VAL A 11 -4.61 -1.98 -7.46
CA VAL A 11 -5.05 -3.09 -6.60
C VAL A 11 -4.71 -4.43 -7.25
N SER A 12 -4.13 -5.34 -6.46
CA SER A 12 -3.79 -6.69 -6.97
C SER A 12 -5.03 -7.49 -7.33
N THR A 13 -6.11 -7.26 -6.59
CA THR A 13 -7.33 -8.04 -6.71
C THR A 13 -8.28 -7.36 -7.70
N ILE A 14 -8.50 -8.03 -8.82
CA ILE A 14 -9.48 -7.65 -9.82
C ILE A 14 -10.47 -8.80 -10.04
N LEU A 15 -11.72 -8.49 -10.39
CA LEU A 15 -12.79 -9.47 -10.61
C LEU A 15 -12.65 -10.22 -11.95
N ARG A 16 -11.42 -10.58 -12.31
CA ARG A 16 -11.06 -11.37 -13.49
C ARG A 16 -10.32 -12.62 -13.06
N GLU A 17 -10.41 -13.66 -13.87
CA GLU A 17 -9.62 -14.87 -13.69
C GLU A 17 -8.15 -14.59 -14.00
N GLN A 18 -7.26 -15.06 -13.13
CA GLN A 18 -5.82 -14.79 -13.17
C GLN A 18 -5.07 -16.09 -12.90
N LYS A 19 -4.03 -16.38 -13.68
CA LYS A 19 -3.12 -17.49 -13.40
C LYS A 19 -2.14 -17.07 -12.31
N THR A 20 -2.01 -17.87 -11.27
CA THR A 20 -1.09 -17.64 -10.16
C THR A 20 -0.59 -18.96 -9.60
N ALA A 21 0.41 -18.94 -8.72
CA ALA A 21 0.81 -20.10 -7.93
C ALA A 21 0.07 -20.11 -6.58
N ASP A 22 -0.20 -21.31 -6.06
CA ASP A 22 -0.62 -21.50 -4.67
C ASP A 22 0.57 -21.70 -3.71
N ILE A 23 0.30 -22.05 -2.46
CA ILE A 23 1.33 -22.26 -1.43
C ILE A 23 2.22 -23.49 -1.68
N GLN A 24 1.77 -24.44 -2.50
CA GLN A 24 2.52 -25.63 -2.91
C GLN A 24 3.35 -25.37 -4.17
N GLY A 25 3.15 -24.20 -4.80
CA GLY A 25 3.83 -23.79 -6.03
C GLY A 25 3.10 -24.25 -7.30
N ASP A 26 1.93 -24.87 -7.16
CA ASP A 26 1.16 -25.37 -8.28
C ASP A 26 0.44 -24.22 -9.01
N THR A 27 0.41 -24.30 -10.34
CA THR A 27 -0.26 -23.28 -11.16
C THR A 27 -1.76 -23.45 -11.07
N ILE A 28 -2.44 -22.43 -10.54
CA ILE A 28 -3.89 -22.39 -10.37
C ILE A 28 -4.51 -21.22 -11.13
N LEU A 29 -5.80 -21.34 -11.46
CA LEU A 29 -6.61 -20.25 -11.97
C LEU A 29 -7.41 -19.64 -10.81
N PHE A 30 -7.01 -18.44 -10.37
CA PHE A 30 -7.65 -17.72 -9.28
C PHE A 30 -8.71 -16.74 -9.79
N LYS A 31 -9.87 -16.73 -9.12
CA LYS A 31 -10.93 -15.75 -9.35
C LYS A 31 -11.29 -15.08 -8.04
N ALA A 32 -11.07 -13.78 -7.97
CA ALA A 32 -11.43 -12.98 -6.81
C ALA A 32 -12.95 -13.03 -6.55
N ARG A 33 -13.33 -13.10 -5.27
CA ARG A 33 -14.73 -13.04 -4.81
C ARG A 33 -14.90 -11.87 -3.84
N GLY A 34 -16.11 -11.33 -3.75
CA GLY A 34 -16.46 -10.26 -2.81
C GLY A 34 -16.12 -8.85 -3.29
N ARG A 35 -16.30 -7.87 -2.40
CA ARG A 35 -16.06 -6.45 -2.66
C ARG A 35 -14.58 -6.14 -2.47
N HIS A 36 -13.97 -5.55 -3.49
CA HIS A 36 -12.61 -5.02 -3.46
C HIS A 36 -12.64 -3.56 -3.87
N ASP A 37 -11.70 -2.79 -3.34
CA ASP A 37 -11.62 -1.39 -3.72
C ASP A 37 -11.17 -1.26 -5.17
N PRO A 38 -11.86 -0.47 -6.01
CA PRO A 38 -11.42 -0.23 -7.38
C PRO A 38 -10.18 0.68 -7.41
N CYS A 39 -9.95 1.46 -6.35
CA CYS A 39 -8.84 2.39 -6.22
C CYS A 39 -8.44 2.54 -4.74
N VAL A 40 -7.14 2.43 -4.45
CA VAL A 40 -6.60 2.61 -3.09
C VAL A 40 -6.20 4.05 -2.77
N LEU A 41 -6.06 4.91 -3.79
CA LEU A 41 -5.50 6.25 -3.66
C LEU A 41 -6.21 7.14 -2.63
N PRO A 42 -7.55 7.17 -2.54
CA PRO A 42 -8.22 8.02 -1.54
C PRO A 42 -7.84 7.67 -0.10
N ARG A 43 -7.52 6.39 0.17
CA ARG A 43 -7.06 5.92 1.49
C ARG A 43 -5.55 6.05 1.66
N ALA A 44 -4.80 6.10 0.56
CA ALA A 44 -3.35 6.17 0.59
C ALA A 44 -2.84 7.54 1.08
N VAL A 45 -3.52 8.63 0.72
CA VAL A 45 -3.14 10.00 1.11
C VAL A 45 -3.01 10.16 2.64
N PRO A 46 -4.04 9.87 3.46
CA PRO A 46 -3.92 10.02 4.91
C PRO A 46 -2.87 9.09 5.53
N ILE A 47 -2.61 7.92 4.92
CA ILE A 47 -1.54 7.01 5.36
C ILE A 47 -0.16 7.66 5.13
N VAL A 48 0.08 8.21 3.94
CA VAL A 48 1.35 8.86 3.61
C VAL A 48 1.60 10.08 4.51
N GLU A 49 0.58 10.88 4.76
CA GLU A 49 0.67 12.05 5.64
C GLU A 49 1.03 11.65 7.08
N ALA A 50 0.33 10.64 7.62
CA ALA A 50 0.62 10.12 8.96
C ALA A 50 2.04 9.56 9.05
N MET A 51 2.47 8.78 8.05
CA MET A 51 3.83 8.24 8.00
C MET A 51 4.88 9.35 7.96
N ALA A 52 4.69 10.38 7.12
CA ALA A 52 5.60 11.52 7.05
C ALA A 52 5.69 12.26 8.40
N ALA A 53 4.56 12.51 9.07
CA ALA A 53 4.52 13.17 10.37
C ALA A 53 5.24 12.36 11.45
N MET A 54 5.01 11.04 11.50
CA MET A 54 5.69 10.15 12.46
C MET A 54 7.20 10.12 12.23
N THR A 55 7.65 9.99 10.98
CA THR A 55 9.08 10.00 10.66
C THR A 55 9.73 11.33 11.03
N LEU A 56 9.09 12.47 10.75
CA LEU A 56 9.63 13.78 11.13
C LEU A 56 9.72 13.96 12.64
N LEU A 57 8.73 13.49 13.40
CA LEU A 57 8.76 13.52 14.86
C LEU A 57 9.91 12.67 15.41
N ASP A 58 10.14 11.49 14.85
CA ASP A 58 11.24 10.62 15.26
C ASP A 58 12.60 11.30 15.07
N TYR A 59 12.85 11.89 13.88
CA TYR A 59 14.05 12.67 13.62
C TYR A 59 14.20 13.89 14.56
N TYR A 60 13.08 14.55 14.89
CA TYR A 60 13.10 15.67 15.83
C TYR A 60 13.50 15.23 17.25
N LEU A 61 12.99 14.09 17.72
CA LEU A 61 13.32 13.55 19.03
C LEU A 61 14.78 13.10 19.08
N LEU A 62 15.27 12.42 18.04
CA LEU A 62 16.68 12.04 17.91
C LEU A 62 17.59 13.28 17.99
N ALA A 63 17.27 14.33 17.24
CA ALA A 63 18.02 15.57 17.24
C ALA A 63 18.01 16.31 18.60
N LYS A 64 17.01 16.07 19.46
CA LYS A 64 16.94 16.63 20.81
C LYS A 64 17.58 15.78 21.89
N SER A 65 17.83 14.50 21.61
CA SER A 65 18.49 13.57 22.54
C SER A 65 20.02 13.66 22.50
N HIS A 66 20.55 14.38 21.51
CA HIS A 66 21.94 14.82 21.42
C HIS A 66 22.08 16.26 21.94
#